data_AF-A0A3B1A562-F1
#
_entry.id   AF-A0A3B1A562-F1
#
_cell.length_a   1.000
_cell.length_b   1.000
_cell.length_c   1.000
_cell.angle_alpha   90.00
_cell.angle_beta   90.00
_cell.angle_gamma   90.00
#
_symmetry.space_group_name_H-M   'P 1'
#
loop_
_entity.id
_entity.type
_entity.pdbx_description
1 polymer ?
#
loop_
_entity_poly.entity_id
_entity_poly.type
_entity_poly.pdbx_seq_one_letter_code
_entity_poly.pdbx_strand_id
1 'polypeptide(L)' 'MTSSNRRPIYMDYAATTPMDPRVAKKMMQFLTPDGEFGNPASRSHA' A
#
# COMPACT_ATOMS: atom_id res chain seq x y z
N MET A 1 23.68 -21.87 -15.41
CA MET A 1 23.63 -21.12 -14.14
C MET A 1 22.34 -20.32 -14.11
N THR A 2 21.24 -20.90 -13.65
CA THR A 2 20.00 -20.14 -13.38
C THR A 2 19.65 -20.41 -11.92
N SER A 3 20.01 -19.46 -11.05
CA SER A 3 19.57 -19.46 -9.66
C SER A 3 18.04 -19.37 -9.66
N SER A 4 17.35 -20.47 -9.37
CA SER A 4 15.91 -20.47 -9.16
C SER A 4 15.63 -19.68 -7.88
N ASN A 5 15.17 -18.44 -8.01
CA ASN A 5 14.80 -17.58 -6.89
C ASN A 5 13.51 -18.10 -6.21
N ARG A 6 13.63 -19.18 -5.43
CA ARG A 6 12.54 -19.78 -4.67
C ARG A 6 12.40 -19.04 -3.35
N ARG A 7 11.55 -18.02 -3.33
CA ARG A 7 11.07 -17.43 -2.07
C ARG A 7 10.23 -18.49 -1.32
N PRO A 8 10.17 -18.45 0.03
CA PRO A 8 9.29 -19.31 0.79
C PRO A 8 7.82 -19.13 0.37
N ILE A 9 7.05 -20.22 0.39
CA ILE A 9 5.60 -20.15 0.17
C ILE A 9 4.95 -19.53 1.41
N TYR A 10 4.17 -18.48 1.22
CA TYR A 10 3.44 -17.81 2.30
C TYR A 10 2.09 -18.49 2.51
N MET A 11 1.90 -19.16 3.66
CA MET A 11 0.65 -19.85 4.02
C MET A 11 0.04 -19.33 5.34
N ASP A 12 0.51 -18.19 5.85
CA ASP A 12 0.07 -17.62 7.12
C ASP A 12 -0.87 -16.41 6.92
N TYR A 13 -1.93 -16.61 6.12
CA TYR A 13 -2.90 -15.56 5.81
C TYR A 13 -3.78 -15.16 7.02
N ALA A 14 -3.80 -15.99 8.08
CA ALA A 14 -4.52 -15.69 9.30
C ALA A 14 -3.79 -14.67 10.18
N ALA A 15 -2.46 -14.62 10.13
CA ALA A 15 -1.69 -13.58 10.81
C ALA A 15 -1.83 -12.21 10.13
N THR A 16 -1.67 -12.16 8.80
CA THR A 16 -1.91 -10.97 7.98
C THR A 16 -1.97 -11.34 6.50
N THR A 17 -2.30 -10.39 5.64
CA THR A 17 -2.44 -10.63 4.19
C THR A 17 -1.66 -9.61 3.37
N PRO A 18 -1.15 -9.98 2.18
CA PRO A 18 -0.62 -9.01 1.24
C PRO A 18 -1.70 -8.02 0.81
N MET A 19 -1.35 -6.73 0.72
CA MET A 19 -2.26 -5.69 0.25
C MET A 19 -2.68 -5.95 -1.21
N ASP A 20 -3.98 -5.91 -1.49
CA ASP A 20 -4.49 -5.98 -2.87
C ASP A 20 -3.90 -4.80 -3.69
N PRO A 21 -3.37 -5.03 -4.90
CA PRO A 21 -2.78 -3.97 -5.73
C PRO A 21 -3.71 -2.78 -5.98
N ARG A 22 -5.02 -2.99 -6.03
CA ARG A 22 -6.04 -1.94 -6.21
C ARG A 22 -6.13 -1.05 -4.98
N VAL A 23 -6.01 -1.62 -3.79
CA VAL A 23 -5.98 -0.88 -2.52
C VAL A 23 -4.70 -0.05 -2.47
N ALA A 24 -3.54 -0.65 -2.77
CA ALA A 24 -2.27 0.07 -2.82
C ALA A 24 -2.33 1.27 -3.78
N LYS A 25 -2.83 1.06 -5.01
CA LYS A 25 -3.00 2.13 -6.00
C LYS A 25 -3.90 3.26 -5.50
N LYS A 26 -4.97 2.94 -4.77
CA LYS A 26 -5.87 3.96 -4.22
C LYS A 26 -5.20 4.73 -3.09
N MET A 27 -4.51 4.05 -2.17
CA MET A 27 -3.80 4.69 -1.05
C MET A 27 -2.71 5.64 -1.53
N MET A 28 -2.00 5.30 -2.61
CA MET A 28 -0.93 6.17 -3.16
C MET A 28 -1.42 7.57 -3.57
N GLN A 29 -2.73 7.76 -3.79
CA GLN A 29 -3.30 9.07 -4.14
C GLN A 29 -3.30 10.08 -2.97
N PHE A 30 -3.00 9.64 -1.75
CA PHE A 30 -3.13 10.44 -0.53
C PHE A 30 -1.80 10.67 0.21
N LEU A 31 -0.66 10.38 -0.43
CA LEU A 31 0.65 10.39 0.23
C LEU A 31 1.61 11.49 -0.25
N THR A 32 1.40 12.04 -1.44
CA THR A 32 2.32 13.02 -2.06
C THR A 32 1.66 14.38 -2.27
N PRO A 33 2.45 15.46 -2.43
CA PRO A 33 1.92 16.80 -2.70
C PRO A 33 1.03 16.93 -3.93
N ASP A 34 1.26 16.10 -4.96
CA ASP A 34 0.45 16.07 -6.19
C ASP A 34 -0.92 15.38 -5.99
N GLY A 35 -1.18 14.81 -4.81
CA GLY A 35 -2.42 14.15 -4.43
C GLY A 35 -3.11 14.78 -3.21
N GLU A 36 -4.02 14.03 -2.59
CA GLU A 36 -4.77 14.48 -1.41
C GLU A 36 -4.03 14.13 -0.11
N PHE A 37 -2.92 14.82 0.18
CA PHE A 37 -2.07 14.54 1.35
C PHE A 37 -2.44 15.35 2.61
N GLY A 38 -3.47 16.19 2.54
CA GLY A 38 -3.85 17.13 3.60
C GLY A 38 -4.39 16.45 4.86
N ASN A 39 -4.30 17.15 6.00
CA ASN A 39 -4.92 16.71 7.24
C ASN A 39 -6.45 16.89 7.19
N PRO A 40 -7.26 15.84 7.37
CA PRO A 40 -8.72 15.94 7.31
C PRO A 40 -9.33 16.84 8.40
N ALA A 41 -8.62 17.14 9.48
CA ALA A 41 -9.10 18.03 10.54
C ALA A 41 -8.91 19.53 10.21
N SER A 42 -8.16 19.87 9.17
CA SER A 42 -7.91 21.26 8.77
C SER A 42 -9.12 21.85 8.05
N ARG A 43 -10.03 22.50 8.80
CA ARG A 43 -11.31 23.06 8.28
C ARG A 43 -11.22 24.51 7.80
N SER A 44 -10.13 25.20 8.09
CA SER A 44 -9.97 26.64 7.83
C SER A 44 -9.29 26.96 6.48
N HIS A 45 -8.95 25.93 5.70
CA HIS A 45 -8.25 26.05 4.41
C HIS A 45 -8.76 25.04 3.38
N ALA A 46 -10.04 24.68 3.46
CA ALA A 46 -10.71 23.82 2.48
C ALA A 46 -11.02 24.59 1.19
#